data_AF-K6UB16-F1
#
_entry.id   AF-K6UB16-F1
#
_cell.length_a   1.000
_cell.length_b   1.000
_cell.length_c   1.000
_cell.angle_alpha   90.00
_cell.angle_beta   90.00
_cell.angle_gamma   90.00
#
_symmetry.space_group_name_H-M   'P 1'
#
loop_
_entity.id
_entity.type
_entity.pdbx_description
1 polymer ?
#
loop_
_entity_poly.entity_id
_entity_poly.type
_entity_poly.pdbx_seq_one_letter_code
_entity_poly.pdbx_strand_id
1 'polypeptide(L)' 'MLVYSTKTVKCKGDSENVVISCYQSKEVPDWVAKTEDFKAAINDGCMSILKNRKQKSAAENGDLDK' A
#
# COMPACT_ATOMS: atom_id res chain seq x y z
N MET A 1 5.73 3.57 6.95
CA MET A 1 5.98 2.79 5.70
C MET A 1 5.26 3.43 4.51
N LEU A 2 5.89 3.53 3.33
CA LEU A 2 5.22 4.02 2.10
C LEU A 2 4.71 2.84 1.26
N VAL A 3 3.45 2.88 0.84
CA VAL A 3 2.83 1.80 0.08
C VAL A 3 2.10 2.36 -1.14
N TYR A 4 2.08 1.59 -2.22
CA TYR A 4 1.28 1.83 -3.42
C TYR A 4 0.26 0.72 -3.57
N SER A 5 -0.94 1.05 -3.98
CA SER A 5 -2.01 0.07 -4.17
C SER A 5 -2.72 0.31 -5.49
N THR A 6 -2.97 -0.75 -6.25
CA THR A 6 -3.78 -0.73 -7.49
C THR A 6 -5.27 -0.96 -7.20
N LYS A 7 -5.62 -1.16 -5.92
CA LYS A 7 -7.01 -1.26 -5.42
C LYS A 7 -7.19 -0.47 -4.13
N THR A 8 -8.43 -0.15 -3.78
CA THR A 8 -8.73 0.44 -2.47
C THR A 8 -8.69 -0.63 -1.39
N VAL A 9 -7.83 -0.48 -0.39
CA VAL A 9 -7.67 -1.41 0.73
C VAL A 9 -7.91 -0.66 2.03
N LYS A 10 -8.72 -1.26 2.91
CA LYS A 10 -9.02 -0.72 4.24
C LYS A 10 -8.39 -1.63 5.27
N CYS A 11 -7.44 -1.11 6.02
CA CYS A 11 -6.79 -1.84 7.12
C CYS A 11 -7.39 -1.36 8.43
N LYS A 12 -7.96 -2.29 9.20
CA LYS A 12 -8.54 -1.99 10.52
C LYS A 12 -7.54 -2.31 11.63
N GLY A 13 -7.36 -1.37 12.55
CA GLY A 13 -6.66 -1.56 13.80
C GLY A 13 -7.61 -1.49 15.00
N ASP A 14 -7.05 -1.57 16.21
CA ASP A 14 -7.84 -1.61 17.44
C ASP A 14 -8.57 -0.30 17.75
N SER A 15 -8.05 0.84 17.28
CA SER A 15 -8.63 2.18 17.54
C SER A 15 -8.64 3.11 16.33
N GLU A 16 -8.05 2.68 15.21
CA GLU A 16 -7.96 3.48 13.99
C GLU A 16 -8.10 2.64 12.73
N ASN A 17 -8.55 3.29 11.65
CA ASN A 17 -8.71 2.68 10.34
C ASN A 17 -7.88 3.44 9.32
N VAL A 18 -7.10 2.72 8.52
CA VAL A 18 -6.29 3.29 7.45
C VAL A 18 -6.87 2.87 6.11
N VAL A 19 -7.27 3.84 5.31
CA VAL A 19 -7.72 3.63 3.94
C VAL A 19 -6.58 3.97 2.98
N ILE A 20 -6.19 3.02 2.15
CA ILE A 20 -5.23 3.18 1.06
C ILE A 20 -6.06 3.14 -0.23
N SER A 21 -6.12 4.24 -0.97
CA SER A 21 -6.95 4.33 -2.17
C SER A 21 -6.29 3.65 -3.38
N CYS A 22 -7.13 3.26 -4.33
CA CYS A 22 -6.72 2.77 -5.63
C CYS A 22 -5.80 3.75 -6.39
N TYR A 23 -4.74 3.23 -7.01
CA TYR A 23 -3.69 3.93 -7.75
C TYR A 23 -3.02 5.07 -6.98
N GLN A 24 -2.91 4.94 -5.65
CA GLN A 24 -2.27 5.95 -4.81
C GLN A 24 -1.12 5.38 -4.01
N SER A 25 -0.09 6.22 -3.86
CA SER A 25 0.95 6.03 -2.85
C SER A 25 0.53 6.72 -1.56
N LYS A 26 0.58 6.01 -0.43
CA LYS A 26 0.23 6.55 0.88
C LYS A 26 1.23 6.12 1.93
N GLU A 27 1.61 7.05 2.79
CA GLU A 27 2.36 6.72 4.00
C GLU A 27 1.41 6.17 5.06
N VAL A 28 1.73 4.98 5.57
CA VAL A 28 0.93 4.26 6.55
C VAL A 28 1.79 3.86 7.75
N PRO A 29 1.20 3.77 8.96
CA PRO A 29 1.89 3.27 10.14
C PRO A 29 2.35 1.82 9.99
N ASP A 30 3.39 1.42 10.74
CA ASP A 30 3.95 0.07 10.62
C ASP A 30 3.03 -1.03 11.15
N TRP A 31 2.06 -0.71 12.03
CA TRP A 31 1.06 -1.68 12.46
C TRP A 31 0.15 -2.13 11.31
N VAL A 32 -0.01 -1.30 10.27
CA VAL A 32 -0.79 -1.66 9.07
C VAL A 32 -0.20 -2.89 8.41
N ALA A 33 1.13 -3.06 8.42
CA ALA A 33 1.78 -4.25 7.88
C ALA A 33 1.40 -5.56 8.61
N LYS A 34 0.87 -5.45 9.83
CA LYS A 34 0.49 -6.60 10.66
C LYS A 34 -0.94 -7.07 10.39
N THR A 35 -1.79 -6.23 9.79
CA THR A 35 -3.20 -6.58 9.52
C THR A 35 -3.31 -7.67 8.46
N GLU A 36 -4.37 -8.47 8.55
CA GLU A 36 -4.65 -9.51 7.57
C GLU A 36 -5.00 -8.91 6.20
N ASP A 37 -5.76 -7.81 6.19
CA ASP A 37 -6.12 -7.09 4.96
C ASP A 37 -4.88 -6.64 4.17
N PHE A 38 -3.86 -6.15 4.88
CA PHE A 38 -2.62 -5.72 4.26
C PHE A 38 -1.85 -6.91 3.68
N LYS A 39 -1.70 -7.98 4.46
CA LYS A 39 -0.99 -9.19 4.02
C LYS A 39 -1.67 -9.83 2.81
N ALA A 40 -3.00 -9.90 2.82
CA ALA A 40 -3.80 -10.38 1.70
C ALA A 40 -3.58 -9.49 0.47
N ALA A 41 -3.63 -8.17 0.61
CA ALA A 41 -3.42 -7.26 -0.51
C ALA A 41 -2.03 -7.35 -1.14
N ILE A 42 -0.98 -7.54 -0.33
CA ILE A 42 0.38 -7.80 -0.81
C ILE A 42 0.45 -9.15 -1.54
N ASN A 43 -0.17 -10.20 -0.99
CA ASN A 43 -0.16 -11.54 -1.56
C ASN A 43 -0.94 -11.63 -2.89
N ASP A 44 -2.05 -10.90 -3.00
CA ASP A 44 -2.83 -10.73 -4.23
C ASP A 44 -2.11 -9.89 -5.30
N GLY A 45 -0.96 -9.28 -4.96
CA GLY A 45 -0.20 -8.41 -5.86
C GLY A 45 -0.84 -7.04 -6.10
N CYS A 46 -1.94 -6.72 -5.43
CA CYS A 46 -2.63 -5.43 -5.58
C CYS A 46 -2.03 -4.31 -4.73
N MET A 47 -1.07 -4.63 -3.85
CA MET A 47 -0.35 -3.65 -3.04
C MET A 47 1.15 -3.93 -3.06
N SER A 48 1.95 -2.88 -2.98
CA SER A 48 3.41 -2.95 -2.96
C SER A 48 4.01 -1.98 -1.96
N ILE A 49 5.01 -2.43 -1.22
CA ILE A 49 5.79 -1.60 -0.30
C ILE A 49 6.89 -0.90 -1.10
N LEU A 50 6.89 0.43 -1.09
CA LEU A 50 7.89 1.25 -1.77
C LEU A 50 9.09 1.43 -0.85
N LYS A 51 10.18 0.69 -1.11
CA LYS A 51 11.38 0.64 -0.28
C LYS A 51 12.45 1.66 -0.68
N ASN A 52 12.36 2.23 -1.88
CA ASN A 52 13.38 3.14 -2.39
C ASN A 52 12.78 4.23 -3.31
N ARG A 53 13.57 5.28 -3.55
CA ARG A 53 13.16 6.43 -4.37
C ARG A 53 12.80 6.03 -5.81
N LYS A 54 13.45 5.00 -6.37
CA LYS A 54 13.15 4.49 -7.72
C LYS A 54 11.73 3.92 -7.81
N GLN A 55 11.33 3.10 -6.83
CA GLN A 55 9.97 2.54 -6.76
C GLN A 55 8.92 3.65 -6.53
N LYS A 56 9.25 4.68 -5.74
CA LYS A 56 8.37 5.84 -5.58
C LYS A 56 8.16 6.59 -6.90
N SER A 57 9.23 6.89 -7.64
CA SER A 57 9.11 7.54 -8.94
C SER A 57 8.38 6.67 -9.97
N ALA A 58 8.57 5.35 -9.95
CA ALA A 58 7.81 4.42 -10.80
C ALA A 58 6.31 4.42 -10.45
N ALA A 59 5.95 4.50 -9.16
CA ALA A 59 4.56 4.62 -8.72
C ALA A 59 3.91 5.93 -9.19
N GLU A 60 4.63 7.04 -9.04
CA GLU A 60 4.17 8.37 -9.44
C GLU A 60 4.00 8.49 -10.96
N ASN A 61 4.82 7.78 -11.73
CA ASN A 61 4.74 7.76 -13.20
C ASN A 61 3.77 6.70 -13.76
N GLY A 62 3.15 5.87 -12.90
CA GLY A 62 2.28 4.78 -13.33
C GLY A 62 3.00 3.60 -13.99
N ASP A 63 4.32 3.49 -13.82
CA ASP A 63 5.16 2.44 -14.41
C ASP A 63 5.31 1.20 -13.50
N LEU A 64 4.67 1.19 -12.32
CA LEU A 64 4.64 -0.01 -11.46
C LEU A 64 3.68 -1.10 -11.97
N ASP A 65 2.82 -0.79 -12.95
CA ASP A 65 1.79 -1.70 -13.50
C ASP A 65 2.16 -2.30 -14.88
N LYS A 66 3.42 -2.16 -15.32
CA LYS A 66 3.89 -2.69 -16.63
C LYS A 66 4.80 -3.91 -16.50
#